data_AF-A0A2T2VTT6-F1
#
_entry.id   AF-A0A2T2VTT6-F1
#
_cell.length_a   1.000
_cell.length_b   1.000
_cell.length_c   1.000
_cell.angle_alpha   90.00
_cell.angle_beta   90.00
_cell.angle_gamma   90.00
#
_symmetry.space_group_name_H-M   'P 1'
#
loop_
_entity.id
_entity.type
_entity.pdbx_description
1 polymer ?
#
loop_
_entity_poly.entity_id
_entity_poly.type
_entity_poly.pdbx_seq_one_letter_code
_entity_poly.pdbx_strand_id
1 'polypeptide(L)'
;MTYSTQVNRLFLIVFGEKIQKRFENIILVLAGLGFLIHLLLIVLKTNNIGFLSEVNSSLLNDPITAIYTPFSLILIYEVYLLVFYLPRSFTSCVSKQFEIISLIVIRKIFKDIPQMDLQGDWYLSQHNLELMVDLLGFLLLFLLIYLFNVGKNRLPKKIVNDPKLLNFISSKKVVSLVLLMLLIITSFYSLISWS
;
A
#
# COMPACT_ATOMS: atom_id res chain seq x y z
N MET A 1 9.77 -37.90 -1.62
CA MET A 1 9.04 -36.66 -1.25
C MET A 1 9.21 -35.66 -2.39
N THR A 2 8.13 -35.34 -3.09
CA THR A 2 8.18 -34.52 -4.32
C THR A 2 8.47 -33.05 -3.98
N TYR A 3 9.46 -32.44 -4.64
CA TYR A 3 9.87 -31.03 -4.52
C TYR A 3 8.70 -30.04 -4.36
N SER A 4 7.60 -30.27 -5.07
CA SER A 4 6.36 -29.49 -4.97
C SER A 4 5.78 -29.43 -3.54
N THR A 5 5.87 -30.51 -2.75
CA THR A 5 5.31 -30.57 -1.38
C THR A 5 6.08 -29.71 -0.37
N GLN A 6 7.41 -29.66 -0.46
CA GLN A 6 8.24 -28.83 0.42
C GLN A 6 8.06 -27.34 0.14
N VAL A 7 8.08 -26.95 -1.14
CA VAL A 7 7.81 -25.56 -1.57
C VAL A 7 6.40 -25.14 -1.13
N ASN A 8 5.41 -26.01 -1.28
CA ASN A 8 4.04 -25.71 -0.89
C ASN A 8 3.91 -25.53 0.64
N ARG A 9 4.62 -26.32 1.44
CA ARG A 9 4.63 -26.19 2.90
C ARG A 9 5.30 -24.89 3.36
N LEU A 10 6.47 -24.57 2.82
CA LEU A 10 7.17 -23.30 3.08
C LEU A 10 6.31 -22.10 2.67
N PHE A 11 5.70 -22.17 1.49
CA PHE A 11 4.78 -21.16 1.00
C PHE A 11 3.58 -20.96 1.93
N LEU A 12 2.95 -22.02 2.41
CA LEU A 12 1.80 -21.92 3.33
C LEU A 12 2.19 -21.39 4.72
N ILE A 13 3.40 -21.68 5.18
CA ILE A 13 3.93 -21.17 6.46
C ILE A 13 4.19 -19.66 6.36
N VAL A 14 4.64 -19.14 5.22
CA VAL A 14 5.02 -17.72 5.06
C VAL A 14 3.84 -16.88 4.54
N PHE A 15 3.12 -17.40 3.55
CA PHE A 15 1.98 -16.75 2.88
C PHE A 15 0.64 -17.34 3.31
N GLY A 16 0.54 -17.76 4.57
CA GLY A 16 -0.72 -18.21 5.15
C GLY A 16 -1.69 -17.06 5.40
N GLU A 17 -2.99 -17.26 5.14
CA GLU A 17 -4.03 -16.24 5.37
C GLU A 17 -4.08 -15.76 6.84
N LYS A 18 -3.74 -16.65 7.79
CA LYS A 18 -3.63 -16.31 9.21
C LYS A 18 -2.54 -15.26 9.47
N ILE A 19 -1.41 -15.35 8.78
CA ILE A 19 -0.28 -14.43 8.94
C ILE A 19 -0.61 -13.10 8.27
N GLN A 20 -1.16 -13.15 7.06
CA GLN A 20 -1.65 -11.97 6.36
C GLN A 20 -2.59 -11.16 7.24
N LYS A 21 -3.59 -11.80 7.86
CA LYS A 21 -4.59 -11.13 8.71
C LYS A 21 -4.00 -10.61 10.02
N ARG A 22 -3.02 -11.31 10.60
CA ARG A 22 -2.28 -10.80 11.76
C ARG A 22 -1.46 -9.55 11.40
N PHE A 23 -0.77 -9.58 10.26
CA PHE A 23 0.04 -8.45 9.81
C PHE A 23 -0.82 -7.23 9.47
N GLU A 24 -1.96 -7.45 8.82
CA GLU A 24 -2.98 -6.43 8.55
C GLU A 24 -3.45 -5.76 9.86
N ASN A 25 -3.87 -6.54 10.85
CA ASN A 25 -4.33 -6.01 12.13
C ASN A 25 -3.24 -5.21 12.86
N ILE A 26 -2.00 -5.70 12.85
CA ILE A 26 -0.86 -4.99 13.47
C ILE A 26 -0.64 -3.64 12.79
N ILE A 27 -0.59 -3.62 11.45
CA ILE A 27 -0.38 -2.38 10.69
C ILE A 27 -1.54 -1.40 10.90
N LEU A 28 -2.79 -1.86 10.91
CA LEU A 28 -3.95 -0.99 11.16
C LEU A 28 -3.92 -0.38 12.56
N VAL A 29 -3.57 -1.15 13.58
CA VAL A 29 -3.42 -0.63 14.96
C VAL A 29 -2.27 0.37 15.04
N LEU A 30 -1.11 0.05 14.45
CA LEU A 30 0.03 0.97 14.40
C LEU A 30 -0.30 2.26 13.62
N ALA A 31 -1.03 2.15 12.52
CA ALA A 31 -1.49 3.29 11.73
C ALA A 31 -2.44 4.19 12.53
N GLY A 32 -3.42 3.61 13.22
CA GLY A 32 -4.34 4.34 14.08
C GLY A 32 -3.62 5.04 15.25
N LEU A 33 -2.74 4.32 15.95
CA LEU A 33 -1.96 4.90 17.05
C LEU A 33 -0.99 5.99 16.55
N GLY A 34 -0.30 5.74 15.44
CA GLY A 34 0.62 6.69 14.82
C GLY A 34 -0.09 7.97 14.38
N PHE A 35 -1.31 7.85 13.84
CA PHE A 35 -2.15 9.02 13.52
C PHE A 35 -2.48 9.85 14.75
N LEU A 36 -2.94 9.21 15.83
CA LEU A 36 -3.29 9.91 17.09
C LEU A 36 -2.07 10.60 17.71
N ILE A 37 -0.92 9.92 17.74
CA ILE A 37 0.34 10.50 18.24
C ILE A 37 0.76 11.69 17.38
N HIS A 38 0.69 11.57 16.04
CA HIS A 38 1.06 12.66 15.15
C HIS A 38 0.15 13.88 15.33
N LEU A 39 -1.16 13.66 15.46
CA LEU A 39 -2.12 14.74 15.72
C LEU A 39 -1.86 15.42 17.07
N LEU A 40 -1.54 14.65 18.11
CA LEU A 40 -1.19 15.17 19.42
C LEU A 40 0.08 16.05 19.36
N LEU A 41 1.10 15.65 18.57
CA LEU A 41 2.29 16.46 18.35
C LEU A 41 1.98 17.79 17.65
N ILE A 42 1.09 17.81 16.67
CA ILE A 42 0.64 19.04 15.98
C ILE A 42 -0.06 19.99 16.97
N VAL A 43 -0.94 19.46 17.82
CA VAL A 43 -1.65 20.25 18.84
C VAL A 43 -0.68 20.82 19.87
N LEU A 44 0.30 20.04 20.35
CA LEU A 44 1.32 20.52 21.28
C LEU A 44 2.16 21.65 20.68
N LYS A 45 2.56 21.52 19.41
CA LYS A 45 3.29 22.56 18.69
C LYS A 45 2.45 23.83 18.51
N THR A 46 1.19 23.70 18.09
CA THR A 46 0.29 24.84 17.86
C THR A 46 0.07 25.67 19.13
N ASN A 47 0.08 25.02 20.30
CA ASN A 47 -0.03 25.69 21.60
C ASN A 47 1.31 26.21 22.16
N ASN A 48 2.41 26.12 21.41
CA ASN A 48 3.78 26.46 21.84
C ASN A 48 4.21 25.76 23.14
N ILE A 49 3.72 24.55 23.40
CA ILE A 49 4.02 23.79 24.62
C ILE A 49 5.28 22.94 24.38
N GLY A 50 6.39 23.30 25.01
CA GLY A 50 7.65 22.53 25.03
C GLY A 50 8.65 22.86 23.90
N PHE A 51 9.69 22.02 23.74
CA PHE A 51 10.79 22.20 22.77
C PHE A 51 10.36 22.09 21.29
N LEU A 52 9.09 21.79 21.03
CA LEU A 52 8.54 21.63 19.68
C LEU A 52 8.28 22.97 18.96
N SER A 53 8.29 24.09 19.68
CA SER A 53 8.08 25.43 19.11
C SER A 53 9.17 25.83 18.09
N GLU A 54 10.37 25.28 18.21
CA GLU A 54 11.51 25.57 17.30
C GLU A 54 11.62 24.55 16.16
N VAL A 55 10.82 23.49 16.16
CA VAL A 55 10.85 22.46 15.12
C VAL A 55 10.13 22.97 13.88
N ASN A 56 10.91 23.53 12.96
CA ASN A 56 10.45 24.04 11.69
C ASN A 56 10.23 22.91 10.67
N SER A 57 9.30 22.00 10.99
CA SER A 57 8.88 20.93 10.09
C SER A 57 7.50 21.21 9.51
N SER A 58 7.40 21.14 8.18
CA SER A 58 6.13 21.22 7.45
C SER A 58 5.15 20.12 7.83
N LEU A 59 5.65 18.98 8.33
CA LEU A 59 4.84 17.87 8.81
C LEU A 59 4.02 18.19 10.06
N LEU A 60 4.45 19.18 10.86
CA LEU A 60 3.75 19.57 12.08
C LEU A 60 2.95 20.88 11.94
N ASN A 61 2.79 21.42 10.73
CA ASN A 61 2.14 22.72 10.53
C ASN A 61 0.61 22.61 10.40
N ASP A 62 0.11 21.59 9.72
CA ASP A 62 -1.31 21.48 9.37
C ASP A 62 -1.90 20.18 9.91
N PRO A 63 -3.04 20.16 10.62
CA PRO A 63 -3.65 18.93 11.12
C PRO A 63 -3.92 17.87 10.02
N ILE A 64 -4.11 18.30 8.78
CA ILE A 64 -4.34 17.43 7.62
C ILE A 64 -3.09 16.56 7.34
N THR A 65 -1.88 17.04 7.66
CA THR A 65 -0.63 16.29 7.44
C THR A 65 -0.53 15.06 8.34
N ALA A 66 -1.27 15.00 9.46
CA ALA A 66 -1.27 13.83 10.34
C ALA A 66 -1.63 12.53 9.58
N ILE A 67 -2.45 12.66 8.53
CA ILE A 67 -2.89 11.57 7.65
C ILE A 67 -1.71 10.88 6.93
N TYR A 68 -0.54 11.52 6.78
CA TYR A 68 0.62 10.88 6.16
C TYR A 68 1.19 9.72 6.96
N THR A 69 1.07 9.73 8.29
CA THR A 69 1.58 8.67 9.15
C THR A 69 0.86 7.34 8.93
N PRO A 70 -0.50 7.27 9.04
CA PRO A 70 -1.21 6.04 8.76
C PRO A 70 -1.01 5.60 7.30
N PHE A 71 -1.02 6.52 6.32
CA PHE A 71 -0.77 6.16 4.93
C PHE A 71 0.63 5.58 4.68
N SER A 72 1.66 6.09 5.34
CA SER A 72 3.02 5.53 5.21
C SER A 72 3.13 4.13 5.79
N LEU A 73 2.46 3.87 6.91
CA LEU A 73 2.42 2.53 7.52
C LEU A 73 1.61 1.54 6.67
N ILE A 74 0.48 1.97 6.10
CA ILE A 74 -0.33 1.16 5.20
C ILE A 74 0.45 0.80 3.92
N LEU A 75 1.29 1.69 3.40
CA LEU A 75 2.11 1.41 2.22
C LEU A 75 3.06 0.22 2.42
N ILE A 76 3.61 0.04 3.62
CA ILE A 76 4.44 -1.14 3.95
C ILE A 76 3.61 -2.42 3.79
N TYR A 77 2.36 -2.40 4.26
CA TYR A 77 1.43 -3.51 4.11
C TYR A 77 1.06 -3.77 2.65
N GLU A 78 0.87 -2.73 1.84
CA GLU A 78 0.58 -2.87 0.40
C GLU A 78 1.72 -3.54 -0.37
N VAL A 79 2.97 -3.16 -0.10
CA VAL A 79 4.15 -3.81 -0.71
C VAL A 79 4.24 -5.28 -0.31
N TYR A 80 3.96 -5.60 0.96
CA TYR A 80 3.84 -6.98 1.41
C TYR A 80 2.74 -7.73 0.63
N LEU A 81 1.56 -7.10 0.47
CA LEU A 81 0.39 -7.69 -0.18
C LEU A 81 0.64 -7.97 -1.67
N LEU A 82 1.40 -7.09 -2.34
CA LEU A 82 1.86 -7.26 -3.71
C LEU A 82 2.69 -8.54 -3.87
N VAL A 83 3.69 -8.72 -2.99
CA VAL A 83 4.53 -9.93 -2.99
C VAL A 83 3.70 -11.18 -2.66
N PHE A 84 2.74 -11.05 -1.74
CA PHE A 84 1.83 -12.12 -1.33
C PHE A 84 0.89 -12.58 -2.44
N TYR A 85 0.39 -11.67 -3.29
CA TYR A 85 -0.53 -12.01 -4.38
C TYR A 85 0.13 -12.32 -5.72
N LEU A 86 1.40 -11.97 -5.91
CA LEU A 86 2.21 -12.32 -7.09
C LEU A 86 2.12 -13.81 -7.52
N PRO A 87 2.16 -14.81 -6.62
CA PRO A 87 2.12 -16.22 -7.00
C PRO A 87 0.70 -16.70 -7.35
N ARG A 88 -0.35 -15.89 -7.13
CA ARG A 88 -1.74 -16.22 -7.50
C ARG A 88 -1.96 -16.00 -9.01
N SER A 89 -3.21 -16.15 -9.48
CA SER A 89 -3.50 -15.96 -10.91
C SER A 89 -3.15 -14.54 -11.37
N PHE A 90 -2.71 -14.39 -12.63
CA PHE A 90 -2.34 -13.09 -13.20
C PHE A 90 -3.47 -12.07 -13.05
N THR A 91 -4.70 -12.46 -13.36
CA THR A 91 -5.90 -11.64 -13.18
C THR A 91 -6.11 -11.21 -11.72
N SER A 92 -5.83 -12.08 -10.75
CA SER A 92 -5.95 -11.73 -9.32
C SER A 92 -4.84 -10.77 -8.88
N CYS A 93 -3.62 -10.94 -9.38
CA CYS A 93 -2.51 -10.04 -9.11
C CYS A 93 -2.81 -8.66 -9.69
N VAL A 94 -3.16 -8.56 -10.98
CA VAL A 94 -3.50 -7.29 -11.65
C VAL A 94 -4.66 -6.57 -10.95
N SER A 95 -5.71 -7.29 -10.54
CA SER A 95 -6.82 -6.71 -9.76
C SER A 95 -6.32 -6.03 -8.48
N LYS A 96 -5.43 -6.69 -7.74
CA LYS A 96 -4.88 -6.17 -6.48
C LYS A 96 -3.89 -5.03 -6.71
N GLN A 97 -3.14 -5.08 -7.80
CA GLN A 97 -2.25 -3.99 -8.19
C GLN A 97 -3.02 -2.70 -8.48
N PHE A 98 -4.17 -2.78 -9.17
CA PHE A 98 -4.96 -1.58 -9.35
C PHE A 98 -5.52 -1.01 -8.04
N GLU A 99 -5.93 -1.86 -7.08
CA GLU A 99 -6.31 -1.40 -5.74
C GLU A 99 -5.15 -0.65 -5.05
N ILE A 100 -3.93 -1.21 -5.09
CA ILE A 100 -2.73 -0.58 -4.53
C ILE A 100 -2.42 0.75 -5.24
N ILE A 101 -2.48 0.79 -6.58
CA ILE A 101 -2.28 2.03 -7.35
C ILE A 101 -3.32 3.08 -6.94
N SER A 102 -4.59 2.70 -6.75
CA SER A 102 -5.63 3.62 -6.31
C SER A 102 -5.32 4.23 -4.93
N LEU A 103 -4.80 3.44 -4.00
CA LEU A 103 -4.40 3.89 -2.67
C LEU A 103 -3.19 4.83 -2.69
N ILE A 104 -2.24 4.59 -3.59
CA ILE A 104 -1.10 5.49 -3.82
C ILE A 104 -1.58 6.84 -4.39
N VAL A 105 -2.48 6.82 -5.38
CA VAL A 105 -2.99 8.05 -6.00
C VAL A 105 -3.78 8.89 -5.00
N ILE A 106 -4.68 8.28 -4.21
CA ILE A 106 -5.44 9.05 -3.20
C ILE A 106 -4.52 9.62 -2.11
N ARG A 107 -3.43 8.94 -1.77
CA ARG A 107 -2.40 9.49 -0.88
C ARG A 107 -1.74 10.74 -1.47
N LYS A 108 -1.43 10.74 -2.76
CA LYS A 108 -0.90 11.92 -3.46
C LYS A 108 -1.91 13.08 -3.41
N ILE A 109 -3.18 12.81 -3.69
CA ILE A 109 -4.26 13.81 -3.62
C ILE A 109 -4.34 14.43 -2.22
N PHE A 110 -4.39 13.60 -1.15
CA PHE A 110 -4.37 14.12 0.22
C PHE A 110 -3.10 14.89 0.57
N LYS A 111 -1.99 14.60 -0.13
CA LYS A 111 -0.74 15.32 0.05
C LYS A 111 -0.80 16.76 -0.46
N ASP A 112 -1.47 16.92 -1.58
CA ASP A 112 -1.43 18.14 -2.37
C ASP A 112 -2.58 19.08 -1.97
N ILE A 113 -3.62 18.59 -1.28
CA ILE A 113 -4.75 19.39 -0.74
C ILE A 113 -4.28 20.51 0.22
N PRO A 114 -3.44 20.28 1.24
CA PRO A 114 -2.97 21.36 2.14
C PRO A 114 -2.17 22.45 1.42
N GLN A 115 -1.62 22.15 0.25
CA GLN A 115 -0.81 23.07 -0.54
C GLN A 115 -1.66 23.87 -1.57
N MET A 116 -2.97 23.66 -1.60
CA MET A 116 -3.86 24.37 -2.51
C MET A 116 -3.81 25.87 -2.26
N ASP A 117 -3.66 26.63 -3.33
CA ASP A 117 -3.82 28.07 -3.28
C ASP A 117 -5.32 28.39 -3.26
N LEU A 118 -5.78 28.91 -2.14
CA LEU A 118 -7.18 29.28 -1.91
C LEU A 118 -7.44 30.77 -2.22
N GLN A 119 -6.44 31.53 -2.67
CA GLN A 119 -6.58 32.95 -2.99
C GLN A 119 -7.02 33.14 -4.46
N GLY A 120 -7.94 34.09 -4.69
CA GLY A 120 -8.32 34.55 -6.03
C GLY A 120 -8.77 33.45 -7.00
N ASP A 121 -8.32 33.54 -8.25
CA ASP A 121 -8.58 32.60 -9.34
C ASP A 121 -7.87 31.25 -9.10
N TRP A 122 -8.32 30.52 -8.09
CA TRP A 122 -7.77 29.23 -7.65
C TRP A 122 -7.67 28.20 -8.79
N TYR A 123 -8.53 28.28 -9.82
CA TYR A 123 -8.51 27.39 -10.98
C TYR A 123 -7.39 27.71 -11.99
N LEU A 124 -6.77 28.89 -11.92
CA LEU A 124 -5.62 29.27 -12.75
C LEU A 124 -4.30 28.78 -12.16
N SER A 125 -4.26 28.41 -10.88
CA SER A 125 -3.07 27.84 -10.26
C SER A 125 -2.75 26.50 -10.91
N GLN A 126 -1.54 26.38 -11.45
CA GLN A 126 -1.04 25.15 -12.07
C GLN A 126 -1.13 23.97 -11.09
N HIS A 127 -0.82 24.19 -9.81
CA HIS A 127 -0.91 23.18 -8.76
C HIS A 127 -2.35 22.69 -8.55
N ASN A 128 -3.31 23.60 -8.52
CA ASN A 128 -4.72 23.25 -8.33
C ASN A 128 -5.29 22.52 -9.56
N LEU A 129 -4.81 22.84 -10.76
CA LEU A 129 -5.16 22.12 -11.99
C LEU A 129 -4.61 20.68 -11.99
N GLU A 130 -3.34 20.50 -11.59
CA GLU A 130 -2.74 19.18 -11.42
C GLU A 130 -3.51 18.33 -10.41
N LEU A 131 -3.89 18.91 -9.27
CA LEU A 131 -4.72 18.24 -8.27
C LEU A 131 -6.09 17.81 -8.82
N MET A 132 -6.74 18.66 -9.62
CA MET A 132 -8.02 18.33 -10.26
C MET A 132 -7.89 17.17 -11.26
N VAL A 133 -6.81 17.16 -12.06
CA VAL A 133 -6.52 16.07 -12.99
C VAL A 133 -6.25 14.77 -12.23
N ASP A 134 -5.48 14.81 -11.15
CA ASP A 134 -5.21 13.65 -10.30
C ASP A 134 -6.51 13.09 -9.70
N LEU A 135 -7.42 13.98 -9.25
CA LEU A 135 -8.70 13.60 -8.64
C LEU A 135 -9.66 12.96 -9.65
N LEU A 136 -9.73 13.50 -10.87
CA LEU A 136 -10.46 12.88 -11.99
C LEU A 136 -9.84 11.54 -12.40
N GLY A 137 -8.50 11.48 -12.48
CA GLY A 137 -7.76 10.27 -12.79
C GLY A 137 -7.99 9.16 -11.77
N PHE A 138 -8.01 9.50 -10.48
CA PHE A 138 -8.35 8.59 -9.40
C PHE A 138 -9.76 8.01 -9.56
N LEU A 139 -10.75 8.85 -9.85
CA LEU A 139 -12.15 8.41 -10.03
C LEU A 139 -12.30 7.49 -11.25
N LEU A 140 -11.63 7.83 -12.36
CA LEU A 140 -11.59 6.98 -13.55
C LEU A 140 -10.91 5.64 -13.26
N LEU A 141 -9.79 5.64 -12.56
CA LEU A 141 -9.08 4.43 -12.17
C LEU A 141 -9.95 3.53 -11.27
N PHE A 142 -10.67 4.13 -10.31
CA PHE A 142 -11.64 3.41 -9.47
C PHE A 142 -12.78 2.78 -10.28
N LEU A 143 -13.30 3.50 -11.28
CA LEU A 143 -14.30 2.96 -12.21
C LEU A 143 -13.78 1.77 -13.01
N LEU A 144 -12.54 1.84 -13.51
CA LEU A 144 -11.89 0.75 -14.25
C LEU A 144 -11.71 -0.50 -13.37
N ILE A 145 -11.29 -0.32 -12.12
CA ILE A 145 -11.18 -1.41 -11.13
C ILE A 145 -12.53 -2.08 -10.93
N TYR A 146 -13.57 -1.27 -10.72
CA TYR A 146 -14.92 -1.76 -10.52
C TYR A 146 -15.37 -2.61 -11.71
N LEU A 147 -15.24 -2.09 -12.93
CA LEU A 147 -15.63 -2.80 -14.15
C LEU A 147 -14.84 -4.10 -14.34
N PHE A 148 -13.52 -4.07 -14.10
CA PHE A 148 -12.66 -5.24 -14.17
C PHE A 148 -13.07 -6.33 -13.17
N ASN A 149 -13.39 -5.94 -11.93
CA ASN A 149 -13.78 -6.89 -10.89
C ASN A 149 -15.15 -7.53 -11.19
N VAL A 150 -16.09 -6.76 -11.72
CA VAL A 150 -17.39 -7.26 -12.21
C VAL A 150 -17.19 -8.29 -13.34
N GLY A 151 -16.30 -8.02 -14.29
CA GLY A 151 -15.99 -8.95 -15.38
C GLY A 151 -15.33 -10.25 -14.90
N LYS A 152 -14.36 -10.13 -13.98
CA LYS A 152 -13.65 -11.29 -13.40
C LYS A 152 -14.59 -12.27 -12.68
N ASN A 153 -15.58 -11.77 -11.94
CA ASN A 153 -16.51 -12.61 -11.18
C ASN A 153 -17.47 -13.43 -12.05
N ARG A 154 -17.57 -13.13 -13.35
CA ARG A 154 -18.39 -13.88 -14.32
C ARG A 154 -17.68 -15.08 -14.93
N LEU A 155 -16.38 -15.27 -14.68
CA LEU A 155 -15.59 -16.35 -15.26
C LEU A 155 -15.74 -17.65 -14.44
N PRO A 156 -16.03 -18.80 -15.08
CA PRO A 156 -16.13 -20.09 -14.38
C PRO A 156 -14.77 -20.53 -13.83
N LYS A 157 -14.74 -20.93 -12.55
CA LYS A 157 -13.54 -21.51 -11.91
C LYS A 157 -13.31 -22.92 -12.45
N LYS A 158 -12.36 -23.09 -13.37
CA LYS A 158 -11.94 -24.42 -13.86
C LYS A 158 -11.07 -25.13 -12.82
N ILE A 159 -11.38 -26.40 -12.53
CA ILE A 159 -10.57 -27.26 -11.68
C ILE A 159 -9.32 -27.64 -12.47
N VAL A 160 -8.14 -27.36 -11.91
CA VAL A 160 -6.84 -27.63 -12.57
C VAL A 160 -6.34 -29.00 -12.13
N ASN A 161 -6.39 -29.99 -13.03
CA ASN A 161 -5.86 -31.34 -12.79
C ASN A 161 -4.62 -31.66 -13.64
N ASP A 162 -4.14 -30.72 -14.47
CA ASP A 162 -2.99 -30.96 -15.35
C ASP A 162 -1.66 -30.84 -14.56
N PRO A 163 -0.81 -31.89 -14.53
CA PRO A 163 0.46 -31.89 -13.82
C PRO A 163 1.46 -30.83 -14.32
N LYS A 164 1.42 -30.44 -15.60
CA LYS A 164 2.26 -29.34 -16.12
C LYS A 164 1.87 -28.01 -15.50
N LEU A 165 0.56 -27.78 -15.32
CA LEU A 165 0.05 -26.54 -14.72
C LEU A 165 0.35 -26.47 -13.23
N LEU A 166 0.33 -27.62 -12.53
CA LEU A 166 0.74 -27.70 -11.12
C LEU A 166 2.23 -27.33 -10.92
N ASN A 167 3.12 -27.79 -11.82
CA ASN A 167 4.52 -27.41 -11.78
C ASN A 167 4.73 -25.91 -12.05
N PHE A 168 3.99 -25.32 -13.01
CA PHE A 168 4.02 -23.88 -13.27
C PHE A 168 3.57 -23.05 -12.05
N ILE A 169 2.53 -23.49 -11.34
CA ILE A 169 2.10 -22.88 -10.07
C ILE A 169 3.20 -22.98 -9.01
N SER A 170 3.90 -24.12 -8.93
CA SER A 170 5.04 -24.29 -8.02
C SER A 170 6.17 -23.30 -8.32
N SER A 171 6.51 -23.09 -9.59
CA SER A 171 7.52 -22.10 -9.99
C SER A 171 7.16 -20.68 -9.57
N LYS A 172 5.88 -20.28 -9.72
CA LYS A 172 5.40 -18.97 -9.25
C LYS A 172 5.57 -18.78 -7.74
N LYS A 173 5.36 -19.84 -6.94
CA LYS A 173 5.57 -19.80 -5.48
C LYS A 173 7.03 -19.60 -5.12
N VAL A 174 7.95 -20.25 -5.85
CA VAL A 174 9.39 -20.03 -5.67
C VAL A 174 9.77 -18.59 -5.97
N VAL A 175 9.28 -18.01 -7.07
CA VAL A 175 9.54 -16.60 -7.40
C VAL A 175 9.07 -15.66 -6.29
N SER A 176 7.87 -15.87 -5.74
CA SER A 176 7.34 -15.06 -4.63
C SER A 176 8.17 -15.21 -3.34
N LEU A 177 8.63 -16.42 -3.01
CA LEU A 177 9.52 -16.65 -1.86
C LEU A 177 10.87 -15.94 -2.02
N VAL A 178 11.49 -16.02 -3.20
CA VAL A 178 12.75 -15.33 -3.50
C VAL A 178 12.56 -13.82 -3.45
N LEU A 179 11.46 -13.31 -4.00
CA LEU A 179 11.16 -11.88 -3.98
C LEU A 179 10.94 -11.36 -2.55
N LEU A 180 10.24 -12.12 -1.70
CA LEU A 180 10.08 -11.78 -0.29
C LEU A 180 11.43 -11.76 0.43
N MET A 181 12.28 -12.75 0.19
CA MET A 181 13.62 -12.80 0.78
C MET A 181 14.46 -11.59 0.35
N LEU A 182 14.44 -11.23 -0.94
CA LEU A 182 15.10 -10.04 -1.46
C LEU A 182 14.55 -8.77 -0.81
N LEU A 183 13.23 -8.63 -0.71
CA LEU A 183 12.57 -7.48 -0.07
C LEU A 183 13.03 -7.31 1.39
N ILE A 184 13.15 -8.41 2.13
CA ILE A 184 13.63 -8.42 3.51
C ILE A 184 15.08 -7.95 3.55
N ILE A 185 15.95 -8.52 2.71
CA ILE A 185 17.37 -8.15 2.65
C ILE A 185 17.53 -6.67 2.29
N THR A 186 16.83 -6.17 1.27
CA THR A 186 16.92 -4.77 0.84
C THR A 186 16.35 -3.83 1.90
N SER A 187 15.27 -4.22 2.59
CA SER A 187 14.71 -3.44 3.69
C SER A 187 15.71 -3.33 4.86
N PHE A 188 16.32 -4.44 5.27
CA PHE A 188 17.34 -4.44 6.31
C PHE A 188 18.59 -3.66 5.90
N TYR A 189 19.06 -3.84 4.67
CA TYR A 189 20.18 -3.08 4.14
C TYR A 189 19.89 -1.58 4.15
N SER A 190 18.70 -1.18 3.69
CA SER A 190 18.28 0.22 3.73
C SER A 190 18.29 0.77 5.15
N LEU A 191 17.75 0.03 6.14
CA LEU A 191 17.72 0.47 7.53
C LEU A 191 19.13 0.65 8.13
N ILE A 192 20.05 -0.26 7.83
CA ILE A 192 21.46 -0.18 8.30
C ILE A 192 22.21 0.92 7.58
N SER A 193 21.97 1.13 6.29
CA SER A 193 22.65 2.17 5.50
C SER A 193 22.19 3.59 5.83
N TRP A 194 21.02 3.73 6.45
CA TRP A 194 20.41 5.01 6.79
C TRP A 194 20.67 5.43 8.25
N SER A 195 21.26 4.55 9.05
CA SER A 195 21.90 4.85 10.34
C SER A 195 23.39 5.12 10.16
#